data_AF-A0A6N9BD67-F1
#
_entry.id   AF-A0A6N9BD67-F1
#
_cell.length_a   1.000
_cell.length_b   1.000
_cell.length_c   1.000
_cell.angle_alpha   90.00
_cell.angle_beta   90.00
_cell.angle_gamma   90.00
#
_symmetry.space_group_name_H-M   'P 1'
#
loop_
_entity.id
_entity.type
_entity.pdbx_description
1 polymer ?
#
loop_
_entity_poly.entity_id
_entity_poly.type
_entity_poly.pdbx_seq_one_letter_code
_entity_poly.pdbx_strand_id
1 'polypeptide(L)'
;NEQLLYEVGDPAAYITPDCVLDMTGIALREVGPDRVAVSGARARARTGTYKVSIGYFDGYLGEGQLSYGGPNAVARARLAGEIVAERLRLRGFAYDALEARLIGLDSLHGPADGRPEPYEVRLRVTGRAQDRNAADAVGFEVAALYTNGPAGGAGDAASVREILAVQSVLLPRDLVTPRVEVVEAA
;
A
#
# COMPACT_ATOMS: atom_id res chain seq x y z
N ASN A 1 -5.12 22.66 17.56
CA ASN A 1 -5.45 22.59 16.12
C ASN A 1 -4.25 21.97 15.43
N GLU A 2 -4.24 20.64 15.31
CA GLU A 2 -3.05 19.86 14.94
C GLU A 2 -2.82 19.80 13.41
N GLN A 3 -3.79 20.27 12.62
CA GLN A 3 -3.72 20.25 11.15
C GLN A 3 -2.64 21.16 10.56
N LEU A 4 -2.29 22.28 11.20
CA LEU A 4 -1.27 23.21 10.67
C LEU A 4 0.12 22.56 10.55
N LEU A 5 0.42 21.61 11.42
CA LEU A 5 1.70 20.89 11.47
C LEU A 5 1.59 19.44 10.99
N TYR A 6 0.39 19.03 10.55
CA TYR A 6 0.17 17.70 10.01
C TYR A 6 1.00 17.52 8.73
N GLU A 7 1.75 16.43 8.65
CA GLU A 7 2.67 16.12 7.53
C GLU A 7 3.81 17.14 7.30
N VAL A 8 4.05 18.03 8.27
CA VAL A 8 5.18 18.96 8.24
C VAL A 8 6.40 18.32 8.91
N GLY A 9 7.47 18.14 8.13
CA GLY A 9 8.74 17.60 8.64
C GLY A 9 9.50 18.62 9.51
N ASP A 10 10.01 19.69 8.90
CA ASP A 10 10.65 20.81 9.61
C ASP A 10 9.81 22.09 9.44
N PRO A 11 9.09 22.54 10.48
CA PRO A 11 8.29 23.76 10.44
C PRO A 11 9.11 25.03 10.19
N ALA A 12 10.40 25.06 10.52
CA ALA A 12 11.26 26.21 10.28
C ALA A 12 11.83 26.26 8.85
N ALA A 13 11.70 25.17 8.08
CA ALA A 13 12.30 25.01 6.76
C ALA A 13 11.44 24.15 5.80
N TYR A 14 10.13 24.39 5.76
CA TYR A 14 9.23 23.63 4.91
C TYR A 14 9.41 24.03 3.43
N ILE A 15 9.97 23.14 2.62
CA ILE A 15 10.26 23.40 1.21
C ILE A 15 8.98 23.40 0.39
N THR A 16 8.68 24.51 -0.27
CA THR A 16 7.59 24.65 -1.25
C THR A 16 8.15 24.90 -2.66
N PRO A 17 7.32 24.89 -3.71
CA PRO A 17 7.77 25.20 -5.07
C PRO A 17 8.36 26.61 -5.21
N ASP A 18 7.93 27.58 -4.40
CA ASP A 18 8.24 29.00 -4.58
C ASP A 18 9.12 29.59 -3.48
N CYS A 19 9.20 28.93 -2.32
CA CYS A 19 10.01 29.40 -1.20
C CYS A 19 10.33 28.26 -0.22
N VAL A 20 11.16 28.56 0.78
CA VAL A 20 11.28 27.73 1.98
C VAL A 20 10.50 28.44 3.10
N LEU A 21 9.35 27.88 3.46
CA LEU A 21 8.42 28.45 4.42
C LEU A 21 8.90 28.19 5.86
N ASP A 22 8.91 29.24 6.66
CA ASP A 22 9.09 29.18 8.11
C ASP A 22 7.74 29.46 8.78
N MET A 23 7.20 28.40 9.38
CA MET A 23 5.90 28.34 10.03
C MET A 23 5.99 28.62 11.53
N THR A 24 7.19 28.77 12.09
CA THR A 24 7.39 28.91 13.55
C THR A 24 6.79 30.18 14.15
N GLY A 25 6.58 31.21 13.31
CA GLY A 25 5.95 32.47 13.69
C GLY A 25 4.44 32.54 13.41
N ILE A 26 3.82 31.48 12.88
CA ILE A 26 2.42 31.55 12.46
C ILE A 26 1.48 31.69 13.66
N ALA A 27 0.61 32.69 13.60
CA ALA A 27 -0.47 32.93 14.54
C ALA A 27 -1.83 32.85 13.84
N LEU A 28 -2.74 32.10 14.45
CA LEU A 28 -4.13 31.97 14.02
C LEU A 28 -5.03 32.76 14.95
N ARG A 29 -5.87 33.64 14.41
CA ARG A 29 -6.85 34.43 15.17
C ARG A 29 -8.22 34.27 14.54
N GLU A 30 -9.19 33.82 15.32
CA GLU A 30 -10.59 33.83 14.89
C GLU A 30 -11.08 35.29 14.76
N VAL A 31 -11.62 35.64 13.60
CA VAL A 31 -12.08 37.00 13.28
C VAL A 31 -13.59 37.06 12.97
N GLY A 32 -14.28 35.94 13.10
CA GLY A 32 -15.72 35.79 12.95
C GLY A 32 -16.11 34.33 12.70
N PRO A 33 -17.41 34.04 12.61
CA PRO A 33 -17.89 32.71 12.24
C PRO A 33 -17.27 32.25 10.93
N ASP A 34 -16.69 31.06 10.93
CA ASP A 34 -16.02 30.43 9.78
C ASP A 34 -14.89 31.29 9.16
N ARG A 35 -14.26 32.18 9.95
CA ARG A 35 -13.19 33.06 9.49
C ARG A 35 -12.01 33.09 10.46
N VAL A 36 -10.86 32.67 9.97
CA VAL A 36 -9.59 32.70 10.70
C VAL A 36 -8.59 33.57 9.94
N ALA A 37 -8.02 34.56 10.63
CA ALA A 37 -6.89 35.32 10.14
C ALA A 37 -5.60 34.56 10.46
N VAL A 38 -4.73 34.41 9.45
CA VAL A 38 -3.40 33.80 9.57
C VAL A 38 -2.35 34.89 9.40
N SER A 39 -1.40 35.00 10.32
CA SER A 39 -0.31 35.99 10.25
C SER A 39 1.02 35.39 10.74
N GLY A 40 2.14 36.10 10.52
CA GLY A 40 3.45 35.71 11.07
C GLY A 40 4.22 34.65 10.28
N ALA A 41 3.74 34.21 9.12
CA ALA A 41 4.49 33.37 8.20
C ALA A 41 5.73 34.12 7.65
N ARG A 42 6.87 33.43 7.58
CA ARG A 42 8.11 33.95 6.99
C ARG A 42 8.60 33.02 5.89
N ALA A 43 9.42 33.53 4.97
CA ALA A 43 9.93 32.72 3.87
C ALA A 43 11.38 33.08 3.53
N ARG A 44 12.16 32.05 3.17
CA ARG A 44 13.47 32.17 2.53
C ARG A 44 13.35 31.89 1.03
N ALA A 45 14.37 32.26 0.26
CA ALA A 45 14.43 32.00 -1.18
C ALA A 45 14.22 30.51 -1.49
N ARG A 46 13.60 30.22 -2.63
CA ARG A 46 13.41 28.85 -3.15
C ARG A 46 14.75 28.13 -3.31
N THR A 47 14.72 26.81 -3.16
CA THR A 47 15.88 25.94 -3.44
C THR A 47 16.09 25.75 -4.94
N GLY A 48 17.26 25.24 -5.33
CA GLY A 48 17.57 24.85 -6.72
C GLY A 48 16.81 23.61 -7.21
N THR A 49 15.91 23.04 -6.40
CA THR A 49 15.19 21.81 -6.69
C THR A 49 13.67 21.97 -6.48
N TYR A 50 12.88 21.10 -7.07
CA TYR A 50 11.51 20.83 -6.69
C TYR A 50 11.45 19.60 -5.77
N LYS A 51 10.56 19.62 -4.77
CA LYS A 51 10.14 18.41 -4.06
C LYS A 51 9.01 17.79 -4.87
N VAL A 52 9.23 16.60 -5.42
CA VAL A 52 8.27 15.92 -6.31
C VAL A 52 7.95 14.52 -5.79
N SER A 53 6.73 14.08 -6.05
CA SER A 53 6.32 12.68 -5.90
C SER A 53 6.30 12.03 -7.28
N ILE A 54 7.14 11.03 -7.48
CA ILE A 54 7.24 10.29 -8.75
C ILE A 54 6.54 8.95 -8.57
N GLY A 55 5.53 8.70 -9.41
CA GLY A 55 4.93 7.38 -9.57
C GLY A 55 5.69 6.59 -10.64
N TYR A 56 6.04 5.34 -10.36
CA TYR A 56 6.70 4.46 -11.33
C TYR A 56 6.18 3.03 -11.22
N PHE A 57 6.26 2.30 -12.34
CA PHE A 57 5.92 0.88 -12.38
C PHE A 57 6.93 0.05 -11.60
N ASP A 58 6.43 -0.79 -10.72
CA ASP A 58 7.22 -1.51 -9.71
C ASP A 58 6.77 -2.98 -9.58
N GLY A 59 6.49 -3.59 -10.73
CA GLY A 59 6.12 -5.00 -10.85
C GLY A 59 4.63 -5.26 -10.68
N TYR A 60 4.30 -6.49 -10.28
CA TYR A 60 2.96 -7.03 -10.19
C TYR A 60 2.70 -7.62 -8.81
N LEU A 61 1.46 -7.50 -8.34
CA LEU A 61 0.95 -8.24 -7.19
C LEU A 61 -0.05 -9.27 -7.68
N GLY A 62 0.30 -10.54 -7.55
CA GLY A 62 -0.61 -11.66 -7.70
C GLY A 62 -1.26 -12.01 -6.38
N GLU A 63 -2.56 -12.29 -6.42
CA GLU A 63 -3.34 -12.67 -5.26
C GLU A 63 -4.25 -13.85 -5.60
N GLY A 64 -4.27 -14.85 -4.71
CA GLY A 64 -5.24 -15.93 -4.72
C GLY A 64 -5.83 -16.11 -3.33
N GLN A 65 -7.14 -16.34 -3.25
CA GLN A 65 -7.87 -16.57 -2.00
C GLN A 65 -8.71 -17.84 -2.08
N LEU A 66 -8.92 -18.51 -0.94
CA LEU A 66 -9.80 -19.67 -0.81
C LEU A 66 -10.34 -19.78 0.62
N SER A 67 -11.64 -20.06 0.77
CA SER A 67 -12.27 -20.19 2.08
C SER A 67 -12.30 -21.63 2.56
N TYR A 68 -12.15 -21.80 3.88
CA TYR A 68 -12.32 -23.07 4.57
C TYR A 68 -13.29 -22.86 5.74
N GLY A 69 -14.30 -23.71 5.84
CA GLY A 69 -15.25 -23.72 6.95
C GLY A 69 -15.30 -25.08 7.64
N GLY A 70 -15.82 -25.13 8.86
CA GLY A 70 -15.98 -26.35 9.63
C GLY A 70 -14.86 -26.63 10.62
N PRO A 71 -14.96 -27.73 11.39
CA PRO A 71 -13.89 -28.16 12.29
C PRO A 71 -12.56 -28.23 11.56
N ASN A 72 -11.47 -27.75 12.18
CA ASN A 72 -10.12 -27.68 11.60
C ASN A 72 -9.97 -26.77 10.35
N ALA A 73 -10.84 -25.78 10.15
CA ALA A 73 -10.73 -24.83 9.03
C ALA A 73 -9.36 -24.13 8.98
N VAL A 74 -8.86 -23.65 10.13
CA VAL A 74 -7.56 -22.96 10.24
C VAL A 74 -6.42 -23.87 9.81
N ALA A 75 -6.35 -25.09 10.34
CA ALA A 75 -5.30 -26.05 9.99
C ALA A 75 -5.30 -26.39 8.50
N ARG A 76 -6.47 -26.59 7.88
CA ARG A 76 -6.58 -26.81 6.43
C ARG A 76 -6.12 -25.59 5.63
N ALA A 77 -6.50 -24.39 6.04
CA ALA A 77 -6.10 -23.17 5.36
C ALA A 77 -4.57 -22.92 5.44
N ARG A 78 -3.93 -23.23 6.58
CA ARG A 78 -2.47 -23.16 6.72
C ARG A 78 -1.77 -24.16 5.80
N LEU A 79 -2.19 -25.43 5.82
CA LEU A 79 -1.66 -26.46 4.92
C LEU A 79 -1.83 -26.10 3.45
N ALA A 80 -2.98 -25.51 3.08
CA ALA A 80 -3.23 -25.03 1.73
C ALA A 80 -2.24 -23.92 1.32
N GLY A 81 -1.96 -22.96 2.21
CA GLY A 81 -0.94 -21.93 1.99
C GLY A 81 0.46 -22.52 1.79
N GLU A 82 0.85 -23.51 2.60
CA GLU A 82 2.12 -24.23 2.46
C GLU A 82 2.25 -24.96 1.12
N ILE A 83 1.18 -25.67 0.68
CA ILE A 83 1.13 -26.35 -0.62
C ILE A 83 1.32 -25.36 -1.77
N VAL A 84 0.62 -24.22 -1.74
CA VAL A 84 0.75 -23.19 -2.77
C VAL A 84 2.17 -22.64 -2.82
N ALA A 85 2.74 -22.27 -1.67
CA ALA A 85 4.10 -21.75 -1.60
C ALA A 85 5.13 -22.76 -2.17
N GLU A 86 5.01 -24.04 -1.81
CA GLU A 86 5.90 -25.09 -2.30
C GLU A 86 5.75 -25.32 -3.82
N ARG A 87 4.52 -25.31 -4.35
CA ARG A 87 4.30 -25.47 -5.80
C ARG A 87 4.86 -24.31 -6.61
N LEU A 88 4.67 -23.08 -6.13
CA LEU A 88 5.26 -21.90 -6.77
C LEU A 88 6.78 -21.98 -6.78
N ARG A 89 7.39 -22.46 -5.69
CA ARG A 89 8.84 -22.70 -5.60
C ARG A 89 9.30 -23.78 -6.59
N LEU A 90 8.60 -24.92 -6.67
CA LEU A 90 8.92 -26.01 -7.60
C LEU A 90 8.80 -25.60 -9.07
N ARG A 91 7.89 -24.66 -9.38
CA ARG A 91 7.76 -24.06 -10.72
C ARG A 91 8.88 -23.06 -11.07
N GLY A 92 9.76 -22.75 -10.11
CA GLY A 92 10.92 -21.87 -10.33
C GLY A 92 10.58 -20.38 -10.38
N PHE A 93 9.40 -19.98 -9.90
CA PHE A 93 9.06 -18.56 -9.82
C PHE A 93 9.80 -17.87 -8.66
N ALA A 94 10.19 -16.62 -8.90
CA ALA A 94 10.81 -15.75 -7.90
C ALA A 94 9.84 -14.64 -7.50
N TYR A 95 9.77 -14.36 -6.21
CA TYR A 95 8.93 -13.32 -5.63
C TYR A 95 9.78 -12.44 -4.70
N ASP A 96 9.61 -11.13 -4.80
CA ASP A 96 10.19 -10.16 -3.86
C ASP A 96 9.61 -10.37 -2.44
N ALA A 97 8.34 -10.74 -2.40
CA ALA A 97 7.61 -11.12 -1.20
C ALA A 97 6.51 -12.12 -1.57
N LEU A 98 6.45 -13.25 -0.86
CA LEU A 98 5.38 -14.23 -0.96
C LEU A 98 4.83 -14.49 0.44
N GLU A 99 3.53 -14.25 0.63
CA GLU A 99 2.87 -14.38 1.93
C GLU A 99 1.60 -15.19 1.82
N ALA A 100 1.36 -16.07 2.79
CA ALA A 100 0.09 -16.73 3.02
C ALA A 100 -0.45 -16.29 4.39
N ARG A 101 -1.62 -15.64 4.39
CA ARG A 101 -2.28 -15.11 5.60
C ARG A 101 -3.73 -15.57 5.66
N LEU A 102 -4.29 -15.61 6.85
CA LEU A 102 -5.69 -15.99 7.08
C LEU A 102 -6.50 -14.74 7.44
N ILE A 103 -7.39 -14.34 6.53
CA ILE A 103 -8.42 -13.33 6.80
C ILE A 103 -9.38 -13.92 7.83
N GLY A 104 -9.61 -13.15 8.90
CA GLY A 104 -10.34 -13.59 10.09
C GLY A 104 -9.45 -14.05 11.23
N LEU A 105 -8.12 -14.12 11.05
CA LEU A 105 -7.19 -14.53 12.12
C LEU A 105 -5.94 -13.63 12.22
N ASP A 106 -5.11 -13.58 11.17
CA ASP A 106 -3.76 -13.00 11.23
C ASP A 106 -3.40 -12.07 10.03
N SER A 107 -4.35 -11.75 9.15
CA SER A 107 -4.09 -10.97 7.93
C SER A 107 -3.82 -9.47 8.11
N LEU A 108 -4.20 -8.87 9.24
CA LEU A 108 -4.02 -7.43 9.50
C LEU A 108 -2.95 -7.13 10.55
N HIS A 109 -3.00 -7.83 11.69
CA HIS A 109 -2.12 -7.58 12.84
C HIS A 109 -1.06 -8.67 13.04
N GLY A 110 -1.00 -9.65 12.14
CA GLY A 110 -0.15 -10.82 12.30
C GLY A 110 -0.66 -11.82 13.36
N PRO A 111 0.15 -12.83 13.70
CA PRO A 111 -0.16 -13.81 14.74
C PRO A 111 -0.33 -13.13 16.11
N ALA A 112 -1.31 -13.60 16.89
CA ALA A 112 -1.53 -13.12 18.24
C ALA A 112 -1.96 -14.28 19.14
N ASP A 113 -1.33 -14.38 20.32
CA ASP A 113 -1.60 -15.45 21.27
C ASP A 113 -3.01 -15.32 21.89
N GLY A 114 -3.60 -16.46 22.24
CA GLY A 114 -4.87 -16.52 22.96
C GLY A 114 -6.12 -16.20 22.12
N ARG A 115 -5.99 -15.97 20.81
CA ARG A 115 -7.16 -15.83 19.93
C ARG A 115 -7.80 -17.20 19.65
N PRO A 116 -9.11 -17.36 19.86
CA PRO A 116 -9.79 -18.60 19.52
C PRO A 116 -9.78 -18.80 18.00
N GLU A 117 -9.65 -20.06 17.57
CA GLU A 117 -9.75 -20.39 16.14
C GLU A 117 -11.21 -20.21 15.67
N PRO A 118 -11.44 -19.42 14.60
CA PRO A 118 -12.79 -19.26 14.06
C PRO A 118 -13.24 -20.53 13.32
N TYR A 119 -14.56 -20.72 13.23
CA TYR A 119 -15.16 -21.86 12.54
C TYR A 119 -14.97 -21.81 11.02
N GLU A 120 -14.67 -20.63 10.48
CA GLU A 120 -14.32 -20.41 9.08
C GLU A 120 -13.22 -19.36 8.95
N VAL A 121 -12.37 -19.52 7.95
CA VAL A 121 -11.30 -18.58 7.59
C VAL A 121 -11.15 -18.49 6.09
N ARG A 122 -10.58 -17.39 5.61
CA ARG A 122 -10.18 -17.27 4.20
C ARG A 122 -8.67 -17.17 4.09
N LEU A 123 -8.07 -18.17 3.45
CA LEU A 123 -6.67 -18.12 3.00
C LEU A 123 -6.55 -17.00 1.96
N ARG A 124 -5.52 -16.17 2.10
CA ARG A 124 -5.06 -15.20 1.11
C ARG A 124 -3.57 -15.40 0.90
N VAL A 125 -3.21 -15.80 -0.30
CA VAL A 125 -1.82 -15.89 -0.77
C VAL A 125 -1.55 -14.70 -1.68
N THR A 126 -0.49 -13.96 -1.42
CA THR A 126 -0.05 -12.84 -2.24
C THR A 126 1.41 -12.99 -2.61
N GLY A 127 1.74 -12.80 -3.89
CA GLY A 127 3.10 -12.80 -4.39
C GLY A 127 3.39 -11.52 -5.16
N ARG A 128 4.38 -10.76 -4.72
CA ARG A 128 4.92 -9.62 -5.46
C ARG A 128 6.07 -10.10 -6.36
N ALA A 129 6.01 -9.81 -7.64
CA ALA A 129 7.02 -10.22 -8.61
C ALA A 129 7.22 -9.19 -9.72
N GLN A 130 8.40 -9.18 -10.32
CA GLN A 130 8.69 -8.37 -11.51
C GLN A 130 8.11 -9.00 -12.80
N ASP A 131 7.94 -10.33 -12.80
CA ASP A 131 7.32 -11.08 -13.90
C ASP A 131 5.81 -11.26 -13.66
N ARG A 132 5.00 -10.85 -14.64
CA ARG A 132 3.55 -11.01 -14.59
C ARG A 132 3.14 -12.48 -14.54
N ASN A 133 3.86 -13.38 -15.20
CA ASN A 133 3.53 -14.80 -15.19
C ASN A 133 3.69 -15.41 -13.79
N ALA A 134 4.70 -14.97 -13.04
CA ALA A 134 4.86 -15.34 -11.64
C ALA A 134 3.68 -14.83 -10.79
N ALA A 135 3.23 -13.59 -11.01
CA ALA A 135 2.05 -13.05 -10.31
C ALA A 135 0.76 -13.82 -10.65
N ASP A 136 0.51 -14.10 -11.94
CA ASP A 136 -0.63 -14.91 -12.40
C ASP A 136 -0.63 -16.32 -11.79
N ALA A 137 0.56 -16.91 -11.61
CA ALA A 137 0.70 -18.25 -11.04
C ALA A 137 0.18 -18.35 -9.59
N VAL A 138 0.22 -17.27 -8.81
CA VAL A 138 -0.29 -17.27 -7.43
C VAL A 138 -1.78 -17.60 -7.40
N GLY A 139 -2.58 -16.89 -8.20
CA GLY A 139 -4.02 -17.13 -8.31
C GLY A 139 -4.32 -18.53 -8.86
N PHE A 140 -3.55 -18.96 -9.85
CA PHE A 140 -3.69 -20.29 -10.44
C PHE A 140 -3.45 -21.43 -9.43
N GLU A 141 -2.35 -21.38 -8.65
CA GLU A 141 -2.05 -22.42 -7.66
C GLU A 141 -3.07 -22.47 -6.53
N VAL A 142 -3.64 -21.32 -6.15
CA VAL A 142 -4.76 -21.30 -5.18
C VAL A 142 -6.01 -21.94 -5.76
N ALA A 143 -6.38 -21.64 -7.02
CA ALA A 143 -7.51 -22.30 -7.68
C ALA A 143 -7.28 -23.82 -7.81
N ALA A 144 -6.05 -24.26 -8.05
CA ALA A 144 -5.69 -25.68 -8.14
C ALA A 144 -5.90 -26.48 -6.84
N LEU A 145 -6.11 -25.81 -5.69
CA LEU A 145 -6.42 -26.46 -4.42
C LEU A 145 -7.79 -27.16 -4.39
N TYR A 146 -8.73 -26.81 -5.28
CA TYR A 146 -10.02 -27.54 -5.35
C TYR A 146 -9.84 -29.03 -5.58
N THR A 147 -8.88 -29.39 -6.43
CA THR A 147 -8.66 -30.78 -6.85
C THR A 147 -7.39 -31.36 -6.24
N ASN A 148 -6.47 -30.52 -5.78
CA ASN A 148 -5.15 -30.95 -5.30
C ASN A 148 -4.77 -30.34 -3.94
N GLY A 149 -5.74 -29.91 -3.14
CA GLY A 149 -5.52 -29.28 -1.84
C GLY A 149 -6.29 -29.97 -0.70
N PRO A 150 -6.23 -29.40 0.51
CA PRO A 150 -7.02 -29.87 1.65
C PRO A 150 -8.52 -29.83 1.35
N ALA A 151 -9.26 -30.82 1.85
CA ALA A 151 -10.69 -30.96 1.58
C ALA A 151 -11.53 -29.77 2.07
N GLY A 152 -12.65 -29.51 1.38
CA GLY A 152 -13.64 -28.51 1.80
C GLY A 152 -13.24 -27.06 1.56
N GLY A 153 -12.32 -26.80 0.62
CA GLY A 153 -12.06 -25.46 0.10
C GLY A 153 -13.16 -25.00 -0.85
N ALA A 154 -13.59 -23.74 -0.73
CA ALA A 154 -14.61 -23.14 -1.60
C ALA A 154 -14.45 -21.62 -1.71
N GLY A 155 -15.09 -21.01 -2.71
CA GLY A 155 -15.15 -19.55 -2.85
C GLY A 155 -13.79 -18.95 -3.22
N ASP A 156 -13.13 -19.52 -4.22
CA ASP A 156 -11.88 -18.99 -4.72
C ASP A 156 -12.06 -17.60 -5.34
N ALA A 157 -11.02 -16.79 -5.24
CA ALA A 157 -10.92 -15.54 -5.95
C ALA A 157 -9.46 -15.30 -6.29
N ALA A 158 -9.19 -14.77 -7.48
CA ALA A 158 -7.85 -14.43 -7.92
C ALA A 158 -7.84 -13.05 -8.57
N SER A 159 -6.73 -12.33 -8.41
CA SER A 159 -6.49 -11.09 -9.12
C SER A 159 -4.98 -10.88 -9.34
N VAL A 160 -4.66 -10.14 -10.39
CA VAL A 160 -3.31 -9.63 -10.63
C VAL A 160 -3.44 -8.14 -10.94
N ARG A 161 -2.60 -7.34 -10.32
CA ARG A 161 -2.54 -5.89 -10.55
C ARG A 161 -1.11 -5.41 -10.69
N GLU A 162 -0.93 -4.34 -11.44
CA GLU A 162 0.32 -3.59 -11.49
C GLU A 162 0.52 -2.86 -10.17
N ILE A 163 1.78 -2.79 -9.73
CA ILE A 163 2.18 -1.99 -8.59
C ILE A 163 2.75 -0.68 -9.14
N LEU A 164 2.08 0.43 -8.82
CA LEU A 164 2.62 1.77 -9.02
C LEU A 164 3.18 2.24 -7.68
N ALA A 165 4.50 2.21 -7.55
CA ALA A 165 5.18 2.74 -6.38
C ALA A 165 5.34 4.26 -6.49
N VAL A 166 5.42 4.92 -5.34
CA VAL A 166 5.62 6.37 -5.27
C VAL A 166 6.87 6.66 -4.45
N GLN A 167 7.75 7.50 -5.00
CA GLN A 167 8.93 7.99 -4.29
C GLN A 167 8.93 9.51 -4.24
N SER A 168 9.21 10.06 -3.05
CA SER A 168 9.46 11.49 -2.88
C SER A 168 10.94 11.79 -3.13
N VAL A 169 11.24 12.65 -4.08
CA VAL A 169 12.62 13.02 -4.43
C VAL A 169 12.78 14.53 -4.60
N LEU A 170 14.02 15.00 -4.59
CA LEU A 170 14.38 16.34 -5.01
C LEU A 170 14.83 16.32 -6.47
N LEU A 171 14.11 17.04 -7.34
CA LEU A 171 14.40 17.12 -8.78
C LEU A 171 15.01 18.48 -9.12
N PRO A 172 16.18 18.54 -9.79
CA PRO A 172 16.74 19.79 -10.30
C PRO A 172 15.73 20.56 -11.15
N ARG A 173 15.62 21.88 -10.92
CA ARG A 173 14.59 22.70 -11.59
C ARG A 173 14.80 22.85 -13.09
N ASP A 174 16.04 22.79 -13.55
CA ASP A 174 16.43 22.87 -14.95
C ASP A 174 15.95 21.66 -15.77
N LEU A 175 15.54 20.57 -15.12
CA LEU A 175 14.89 19.42 -15.75
C LEU A 175 13.37 19.59 -15.94
N VAL A 176 12.78 20.67 -15.43
CA VAL A 176 11.32 20.89 -15.44
C VAL A 176 10.99 22.22 -16.11
N THR A 177 10.13 22.18 -17.13
CA THR A 177 9.53 23.39 -17.72
C THR A 177 8.07 23.48 -17.27
N PRO A 178 7.75 24.26 -16.20
CA PRO A 178 6.38 24.35 -15.71
C PRO A 178 5.49 25.08 -16.73
N ARG A 179 4.25 24.59 -16.89
CA ARG A 179 3.18 25.25 -17.63
C ARG A 179 1.97 25.37 -16.72
N VAL A 180 1.38 26.56 -16.66
CA VAL A 180 0.17 26.82 -15.86
C VAL A 180 -0.93 27.15 -16.84
N GLU A 181 -2.02 26.40 -16.76
CA GLU A 181 -3.25 26.64 -17.50
C GLU A 181 -4.36 26.87 -16.47
N VAL A 182 -5.11 27.96 -16.64
CA VAL A 182 -6.27 28.27 -15.80
C VAL A 182 -7.51 27.92 -16.62
N VAL A 183 -8.24 26.91 -16.16
CA VAL A 183 -9.51 26.49 -16.74
C VAL A 183 -10.65 26.97 -15.84
N GLU A 184 -11.61 27.70 -16.40
CA GLU A 184 -12.85 28.04 -15.70
C GLU A 184 -13.75 26.80 -15.65
N ALA A 185 -14.28 26.49 -14.47
CA ALA A 185 -15.30 25.45 -14.33
C ALA A 185 -16.61 25.96 -14.96
N ALA A 186 -17.15 25.20 -15.92
CA ALA A 186 -18.44 25.49 -16.55
C ALA A 186 -19.62 25.27 -15.60
#